data_AF-A0A2M8PK51-F1
#
_entry.id   AF-A0A2M8PK51-F1
#
_cell.length_a   1.000
_cell.length_b   1.000
_cell.length_c   1.000
_cell.angle_alpha   90.00
_cell.angle_beta   90.00
_cell.angle_gamma   90.00
#
_symmetry.space_group_name_H-M   'P 1'
#
loop_
_entity.id
_entity.type
_entity.pdbx_description
1 polymer ?
#
loop_
_entity_poly.entity_id
_entity_poly.type
_entity_poly.pdbx_seq_one_letter_code
_entity_poly.pdbx_strand_id
1 'polypeptide(L)'
;LEPLRNYLRARNVRHHDAPLFASLSDRNYGKPLTIFSLSRIIKNRLRAAGLNSKRITAHSLRHTFGVLAMQAGASLYEVQLAMRHTAPTTTQLYLGDIERIKRLEASPERKISALLGE
;
A
#
# COMPACT_ATOMS: atom_id res chain seq x y z
N LEU A 1 2.08 -9.15 -12.52
CA LEU A 1 3.35 -9.78 -12.03
C LEU A 1 4.60 -9.41 -12.83
N GLU A 2 4.48 -8.67 -13.94
CA GLU A 2 5.61 -8.30 -14.79
C GLU A 2 6.78 -7.61 -14.04
N PRO A 3 6.57 -6.64 -13.12
CA PRO A 3 7.68 -6.02 -12.38
C PRO A 3 8.52 -7.02 -11.58
N LEU A 4 7.86 -8.02 -10.97
CA LEU A 4 8.54 -9.08 -10.23
C LEU A 4 9.36 -9.98 -11.18
N ARG A 5 8.80 -10.33 -12.34
CA ARG A 5 9.52 -11.11 -13.36
C ARG A 5 10.75 -10.38 -13.87
N ASN A 6 10.63 -9.08 -14.15
CA ASN A 6 11.75 -8.24 -14.59
C ASN A 6 12.84 -8.14 -13.51
N TYR A 7 12.43 -7.95 -12.26
CA TYR A 7 13.35 -7.97 -11.12
C TYR A 7 14.10 -9.31 -10.99
N LEU A 8 13.40 -10.44 -11.07
CA LEU A 8 14.01 -11.76 -10.96
C LEU A 8 14.98 -12.05 -12.12
N ARG A 9 14.64 -11.65 -13.35
CA ARG A 9 15.54 -11.73 -14.51
C ARG A 9 16.81 -10.90 -14.29
N ALA A 10 16.66 -9.64 -13.85
CA ALA A 10 17.80 -8.76 -13.60
C ALA A 10 18.70 -9.26 -12.47
N ARG A 11 18.13 -9.94 -11.47
CA ARG A 11 18.86 -10.54 -10.35
C ARG A 11 19.66 -11.78 -10.74
N ASN A 12 19.27 -12.48 -11.81
CA ASN A 12 19.96 -13.66 -12.35
C ASN A 12 20.34 -14.69 -11.27
N VAL A 13 19.45 -14.94 -10.31
CA VAL A 13 19.73 -15.84 -9.18
C VAL A 13 19.51 -17.29 -9.61
N ARG A 14 20.50 -18.15 -9.34
CA ARG A 14 20.50 -19.56 -9.79
C ARG A 14 20.14 -20.56 -8.69
N HIS A 15 20.04 -20.11 -7.44
CA HIS A 15 19.75 -20.95 -6.28
C HIS A 15 18.38 -20.57 -5.68
N HIS A 16 17.61 -21.58 -5.28
CA HIS A 16 16.21 -21.43 -4.84
C HIS A 16 16.08 -20.95 -3.39
N ASP A 17 17.16 -21.03 -2.62
CA ASP A 17 17.28 -20.62 -1.21
C ASP A 17 17.61 -19.13 -1.05
N ALA A 18 17.97 -18.45 -2.14
CA ALA A 18 18.29 -17.04 -2.12
C ALA A 18 17.07 -16.18 -1.76
N PRO A 19 17.26 -15.06 -1.04
CA PRO A 19 16.17 -14.19 -0.67
C PRO A 19 15.48 -13.60 -1.89
N LEU A 20 14.14 -13.60 -1.88
CA LEU A 20 13.32 -13.02 -2.93
C LEU A 20 13.72 -11.57 -3.16
N PHE A 21 13.78 -10.76 -2.11
CA PHE A 21 14.30 -9.40 -2.18
C PHE A 21 15.62 -9.32 -1.41
N ALA A 22 16.70 -8.95 -2.10
CA ALA A 22 18.00 -8.78 -1.47
C ALA A 22 18.56 -7.37 -1.61
N SER A 23 19.48 -7.05 -0.71
CA SER A 23 20.18 -5.79 -0.68
C SER A 23 21.13 -5.65 -1.86
N LEU A 24 21.22 -4.42 -2.37
CA LEU A 24 22.15 -3.98 -3.39
C LEU A 24 23.26 -3.06 -2.83
N SER A 25 23.32 -2.90 -1.50
CA SER A 25 24.37 -2.11 -0.86
C SER A 25 25.65 -2.93 -0.70
N ASP A 26 26.79 -2.31 -0.93
CA ASP A 26 28.12 -2.93 -0.81
C ASP A 26 28.34 -3.64 0.53
N ARG A 27 27.78 -3.11 1.62
CA ARG A 27 27.98 -3.64 2.98
C ARG A 27 27.28 -4.97 3.25
N ASN A 28 26.21 -5.28 2.51
CA ASN A 28 25.40 -6.48 2.73
C ASN A 28 24.79 -7.01 1.43
N TYR A 29 25.52 -6.84 0.33
CA TYR A 29 25.08 -7.25 -1.00
C TYR A 29 24.63 -8.71 -1.02
N GLY A 30 23.50 -8.98 -1.67
CA GLY A 30 22.95 -10.33 -1.79
C GLY A 30 22.26 -10.89 -0.53
N LYS A 31 22.42 -10.26 0.65
CA LYS A 31 21.68 -10.62 1.87
C LYS A 31 20.22 -10.14 1.83
N PRO A 32 19.31 -10.70 2.64
CA PRO A 32 17.90 -10.29 2.66
C PRO A 32 17.73 -8.78 2.84
N LEU A 33 16.81 -8.18 2.08
CA LEU A 33 16.50 -6.76 2.17
C LEU A 33 15.91 -6.45 3.54
N THR A 34 16.49 -5.49 4.26
CA THR A 34 16.02 -5.11 5.59
C THR A 34 14.74 -4.27 5.50
N ILE A 35 13.91 -4.34 6.56
CA ILE A 35 12.66 -3.56 6.68
C ILE A 35 12.95 -2.05 6.60
N PHE A 36 14.06 -1.58 7.18
CA PHE A 36 14.50 -0.19 7.10
C PHE A 36 14.84 0.22 5.67
N SER A 37 15.55 -0.64 4.93
CA SER A 37 15.89 -0.37 3.52
C SER A 37 14.64 -0.34 2.66
N LEU A 38 13.71 -1.28 2.85
CA LEU A 38 12.43 -1.30 2.16
C LEU A 38 11.61 -0.03 2.45
N SER A 39 11.48 0.35 3.73
CA SER A 39 10.79 1.56 4.14
C SER A 39 11.38 2.82 3.50
N ARG A 40 12.72 2.90 3.41
CA ARG A 40 13.42 4.00 2.75
C ARG A 40 13.17 4.02 1.24
N ILE A 41 13.22 2.86 0.56
CA ILE A 41 12.92 2.75 -0.87
C ILE A 41 11.49 3.24 -1.14
N ILE A 42 10.52 2.75 -0.38
CA ILE A 42 9.12 3.16 -0.52
C ILE A 42 8.97 4.67 -0.27
N LYS A 43 9.60 5.20 0.79
CA LYS A 43 9.55 6.63 1.09
C LYS A 43 10.13 7.49 -0.03
N ASN A 44 11.21 7.05 -0.67
CA ASN A 44 11.79 7.73 -1.82
C ASN A 44 10.83 7.73 -3.02
N ARG A 45 10.16 6.61 -3.29
CA ARG A 45 9.17 6.52 -4.37
C ARG A 45 7.94 7.39 -4.11
N LEU A 46 7.43 7.41 -2.87
CA LEU A 46 6.36 8.33 -2.47
C LEU A 46 6.74 9.79 -2.70
N ARG A 47 7.96 10.19 -2.30
CA ARG A 47 8.47 11.55 -2.54
C ARG A 47 8.57 11.88 -4.03
N ALA A 48 9.09 10.96 -4.84
CA ALA A 48 9.17 11.12 -6.28
C ALA A 48 7.79 11.26 -6.95
N ALA A 49 6.75 10.67 -6.37
CA ALA A 49 5.37 10.81 -6.80
C ALA A 49 4.68 12.08 -6.23
N GLY A 50 5.41 13.01 -5.61
CA GLY A 50 4.86 14.23 -5.02
C GLY A 50 4.28 14.07 -3.61
N LEU A 51 4.28 12.85 -3.04
CA LEU A 51 3.74 12.55 -1.71
C LEU A 51 4.78 12.75 -0.60
N ASN A 52 5.26 13.98 -0.43
CA ASN A 52 6.30 14.33 0.53
C ASN A 52 5.73 14.78 1.90
N SER A 53 5.09 13.87 2.63
CA SER A 53 4.58 14.13 3.99
C SER A 53 5.17 13.16 5.00
N LYS A 54 5.55 13.62 6.20
CA LYS A 54 6.02 12.74 7.29
C LYS A 54 4.98 11.69 7.70
N ARG A 55 3.69 11.96 7.46
CA ARG A 55 2.56 11.06 7.79
C ARG A 55 2.40 9.90 6.80
N ILE A 56 2.91 10.03 5.58
CA ILE A 56 2.75 9.01 4.53
C ILE A 56 3.98 8.10 4.52
N THR A 57 3.77 6.81 4.78
CA THR A 57 4.83 5.80 4.89
C THR A 57 4.44 4.52 4.15
N ALA A 58 5.27 3.49 4.23
CA ALA A 58 4.95 2.17 3.69
C ALA A 58 3.64 1.60 4.27
N HIS A 59 3.31 1.90 5.53
CA HIS A 59 2.06 1.44 6.13
C HIS A 59 0.83 2.12 5.50
N SER A 60 0.96 3.36 5.04
CA SER A 60 -0.13 4.07 4.35
C SER A 60 -0.58 3.33 3.08
N LEU A 61 0.35 2.71 2.34
CA LEU A 61 0.00 1.89 1.17
C LEU A 61 -0.84 0.66 1.55
N ARG A 62 -0.55 0.07 2.71
CA ARG A 62 -1.35 -1.03 3.26
C ARG A 62 -2.75 -0.56 3.66
N HIS A 63 -2.89 0.66 4.19
CA HIS A 63 -4.21 1.25 4.41
C HIS A 63 -4.97 1.46 3.09
N THR A 64 -4.30 2.02 2.07
CA THR A 64 -4.89 2.21 0.74
C THR A 64 -5.42 0.90 0.16
N PHE A 65 -4.69 -0.21 0.29
CA PHE A 65 -5.17 -1.53 -0.12
C PHE A 65 -6.50 -1.91 0.56
N GLY A 66 -6.59 -1.76 1.88
CA GLY A 66 -7.81 -2.11 2.63
C GLY A 66 -9.01 -1.27 2.20
N VAL A 67 -8.85 0.04 2.08
CA VAL A 67 -9.90 0.95 1.63
C VAL A 67 -10.36 0.61 0.20
N LEU A 68 -9.42 0.44 -0.74
CA LEU A 68 -9.73 0.11 -2.12
C LEU A 68 -10.42 -1.26 -2.28
N ALA A 69 -9.99 -2.27 -1.52
CA ALA A 69 -10.59 -3.59 -1.58
C ALA A 69 -12.05 -3.57 -1.11
N MET A 70 -12.33 -2.87 0.00
CA MET A 70 -13.70 -2.70 0.49
C MET A 70 -14.56 -1.86 -0.47
N GLN A 71 -13.99 -0.81 -1.08
CA GLN A 71 -14.68 -0.01 -2.11
C GLN A 71 -15.02 -0.85 -3.35
N ALA A 72 -14.16 -1.82 -3.70
CA ALA A 72 -14.39 -2.79 -4.77
C ALA A 72 -15.40 -3.89 -4.38
N GLY A 73 -15.98 -3.84 -3.18
CA GLY A 73 -17.01 -4.77 -2.72
C GLY A 73 -16.50 -5.98 -1.93
N ALA A 74 -15.20 -6.04 -1.63
CA ALA A 74 -14.69 -7.09 -0.73
C ALA A 74 -15.30 -6.94 0.67
N SER A 75 -15.65 -8.07 1.28
CA SER A 75 -16.10 -8.12 2.66
C SER A 75 -14.95 -7.81 3.63
N LEU A 76 -15.30 -7.39 4.85
CA LEU A 76 -14.34 -7.15 5.92
C LEU A 76 -13.45 -8.38 6.19
N TYR A 77 -14.03 -9.57 6.09
CA TYR A 77 -13.34 -10.85 6.28
C TYR A 77 -12.32 -11.13 5.17
N GLU A 78 -12.69 -10.92 3.90
CA GLU A 78 -11.76 -11.09 2.77
C GLU A 78 -10.56 -10.14 2.88
N VAL A 79 -10.81 -8.89 3.28
CA VAL A 79 -9.74 -7.90 3.50
C VAL A 79 -8.85 -8.31 4.67
N GLN A 80 -9.43 -8.78 5.79
CA GLN A 80 -8.66 -9.31 6.92
C GLN A 80 -7.73 -10.45 6.52
N LEU A 81 -8.26 -11.42 5.77
CA LEU A 81 -7.52 -12.58 5.32
C LEU A 81 -6.38 -12.17 4.38
N ALA A 82 -6.66 -11.30 3.41
CA ALA A 82 -5.66 -10.78 2.48
C ALA A 82 -4.53 -10.01 3.18
N MET A 83 -4.87 -9.28 4.24
CA MET A 83 -3.89 -8.51 5.02
C MET A 83 -3.17 -9.39 6.04
N ARG A 84 -3.69 -10.55 6.42
CA ARG A 84 -3.17 -11.41 7.50
C ARG A 84 -3.20 -10.71 8.86
N HIS A 85 -4.26 -9.96 9.14
CA HIS A 85 -4.48 -9.37 10.46
C HIS A 85 -5.03 -10.44 11.41
N THR A 86 -4.34 -10.69 12.52
CA THR A 86 -4.80 -11.60 13.58
C THR A 86 -5.92 -11.01 14.44
N ALA A 87 -6.07 -9.68 14.47
CA ALA A 87 -7.09 -8.99 15.26
C ALA A 87 -8.00 -8.11 14.37
N PRO A 88 -9.33 -8.22 14.49
CA PRO A 88 -10.29 -7.46 13.67
C PRO A 88 -10.24 -5.94 13.81
N THR A 89 -9.72 -5.46 14.94
CA THR A 89 -9.67 -4.04 15.33
C THR A 89 -8.87 -3.17 14.36
N THR A 90 -7.85 -3.72 13.70
CA THR A 90 -7.09 -2.97 12.67
C THR A 90 -7.84 -2.80 11.36
N THR A 91 -8.79 -3.68 11.06
CA THR A 91 -9.62 -3.61 9.85
C THR A 91 -10.82 -2.70 10.02
N GLN A 92 -11.34 -2.56 11.24
CA GLN A 92 -12.42 -1.63 11.57
C GLN A 92 -12.05 -0.16 11.32
N LEU A 93 -10.76 0.20 11.43
CA LEU A 93 -10.28 1.54 11.06
C LEU A 93 -10.58 1.87 9.60
N TYR A 94 -10.54 0.88 8.69
CA TYR A 94 -10.88 1.09 7.28
C TYR A 94 -12.36 1.43 7.08
N LEU A 95 -13.27 0.86 7.88
CA LEU A 95 -14.69 1.17 7.80
C LEU A 95 -14.94 2.66 8.10
N GLY A 96 -14.26 3.21 9.10
CA GLY A 96 -14.34 4.65 9.42
C GLY A 96 -13.87 5.53 8.27
N ASP A 97 -12.77 5.16 7.62
CA ASP A 97 -12.25 5.90 6.46
C ASP A 97 -13.19 5.82 5.25
N ILE A 98 -13.77 4.65 4.98
CA ILE A 98 -14.73 4.45 3.89
C ILE A 98 -16.02 5.23 4.13
N GLU A 99 -16.56 5.17 5.34
CA GLU A 99 -17.73 5.95 5.75
C GLU A 99 -17.48 7.45 5.63
N ARG A 100 -16.28 7.90 6.02
CA ARG A 100 -15.86 9.29 5.83
C ARG A 100 -15.80 9.67 4.34
N ILE A 101 -15.20 8.82 3.49
CA ILE A 101 -15.12 9.06 2.04
C ILE A 101 -16.52 9.12 1.44
N LYS A 102 -17.39 8.14 1.73
CA LYS A 102 -18.79 8.12 1.27
C LYS A 102 -19.56 9.36 1.70
N ARG A 103 -19.38 9.84 2.94
CA ARG A 103 -20.00 11.10 3.40
C ARG A 103 -19.49 12.32 2.64
N LEU A 104 -18.20 12.38 2.33
CA LEU A 104 -17.63 13.46 1.53
C LEU A 104 -18.10 13.41 0.07
N GLU A 105 -18.33 12.22 -0.49
CA GLU A 105 -18.87 12.04 -1.84
C GLU A 105 -20.38 12.34 -1.90
N ALA A 106 -21.14 11.92 -0.91
CA ALA A 106 -22.57 12.17 -0.80
C ALA A 106 -22.92 13.51 -0.14
N SER A 107 -21.92 14.36 0.13
CA SER A 107 -22.09 15.61 0.86
C SER A 107 -23.09 16.52 0.14
N PRO A 108 -24.06 17.12 0.86
CA PRO A 108 -25.03 18.02 0.26
C PRO A 108 -24.37 19.16 -0.52
N GLU A 109 -23.22 19.67 -0.05
CA GLU A 109 -22.46 20.74 -0.68
C GLU A 109 -21.98 20.34 -2.09
N ARG A 110 -21.52 19.10 -2.29
CA ARG A 110 -21.14 18.60 -3.63
C ARG A 110 -22.32 18.42 -4.54
N LYS A 111 -23.46 17.95 -4.01
CA LYS A 111 -24.70 17.82 -4.79
C LYS A 111 -25.23 19.19 -5.21
N ILE A 112 -25.09 20.19 -4.35
CA ILE A 112 -25.42 21.58 -4.64
C ILE A 112 -24.47 22.16 -5.70
N SER A 113 -23.14 21.97 -5.57
CA SER A 113 -22.16 22.41 -6.59
C SER A 113 -22.48 21.81 -7.97
N ALA A 114 -22.73 20.50 -8.02
CA ALA A 114 -23.11 19.81 -9.25
C ALA A 114 -24.45 20.30 -9.82
N LEU A 115 -25.42 20.66 -8.97
CA LEU A 115 -26.68 21.28 -9.38
C LEU A 115 -26.47 22.69 -9.95
N LEU A 116 -25.55 23.46 -9.37
CA LEU A 116 -25.24 24.84 -9.75
C LEU A 116 -24.28 24.94 -10.95
N GLY A 117 -23.68 23.83 -11.38
CA GLY A 117 -22.79 23.80 -12.55
C GLY A 117 -21.40 24.40 -12.31
N GLU A 118 -21.00 24.55 -11.04
CA GLU A 118 -19.64 24.93 -10.63
C GLU A 118 -18.79 23.71 -10.23
#